data_AF-A0A519H235-F1
#
_entry.id   AF-A0A519H235-F1
#
_cell.length_a   1.000
_cell.length_b   1.000
_cell.length_c   1.000
_cell.angle_alpha   90.00
_cell.angle_beta   90.00
_cell.angle_gamma   90.00
#
_symmetry.space_group_name_H-M   'P 1'
#
loop_
_entity.id
_entity.type
_entity.pdbx_description
1 polymer ?
#
loop_
_entity_poly.entity_id
_entity_poly.type
_entity_poly.pdbx_seq_one_letter_code
_entity_poly.pdbx_strand_id
1 'polypeptide(L)' 'MPITLDQLNRATLAEAAQMLDGLYEHSPWIAQQALAQRPFASLAALKHAMVSVLAHAGVDAQLAL' A
#
# COMPACT_ATOMS: atom_id res chain seq x y z
N MET A 1 -10.54 -6.85 13.72
CA MET A 1 -9.54 -6.24 14.63
C MET A 1 -8.85 -5.12 13.87
N PRO A 2 -8.74 -3.90 14.41
CA PRO A 2 -8.06 -2.81 13.73
C PRO A 2 -6.56 -3.11 13.61
N ILE A 3 -6.00 -2.89 12.42
CA ILE A 3 -4.57 -3.05 12.15
C ILE A 3 -3.87 -1.74 12.54
N THR A 4 -2.76 -1.85 13.27
CA THR A 4 -1.96 -0.68 13.65
C THR A 4 -0.84 -0.42 12.65
N LEU A 5 -0.43 0.85 12.52
CA LEU A 5 0.68 1.23 11.64
C LEU A 5 2.01 0.58 12.07
N ASP A 6 2.23 0.41 13.37
CA ASP A 6 3.44 -0.27 13.88
C ASP A 6 3.47 -1.74 13.46
N GLN A 7 2.34 -2.47 13.59
CA GLN A 7 2.26 -3.85 13.11
C GLN A 7 2.52 -3.92 11.59
N LEU A 8 1.96 -3.00 10.79
CA LEU A 8 2.21 -2.94 9.36
C LEU A 8 3.70 -2.68 9.04
N ASN A 9 4.37 -1.82 9.80
CA ASN A 9 5.79 -1.49 9.61
C ASN A 9 6.73 -2.65 9.97
N ARG A 10 6.33 -3.50 10.92
CA ARG A 10 7.15 -4.62 11.40
C ARG A 10 6.86 -5.95 10.72
N ALA A 11 5.67 -6.11 10.15
CA ALA A 11 5.26 -7.32 9.45
C ALA A 11 6.16 -7.60 8.24
N THR A 12 6.30 -8.88 7.88
CA THR A 12 6.92 -9.25 6.61
C THR A 12 6.14 -8.66 5.43
N LEU A 13 6.75 -8.60 4.25
CA LEU A 13 6.08 -8.03 3.08
C LEU A 13 4.82 -8.82 2.69
N ALA A 14 4.84 -10.15 2.85
CA ALA A 14 3.69 -11.02 2.61
C ALA A 14 2.56 -10.76 3.62
N GLU A 15 2.87 -10.72 4.91
CA GLU A 15 1.88 -10.43 5.96
C GLU A 15 1.31 -9.02 5.80
N ALA A 16 2.15 -8.02 5.54
CA ALA A 16 1.69 -6.64 5.35
C ALA A 16 0.83 -6.47 4.09
N ALA A 17 1.10 -7.23 3.03
CA ALA A 17 0.24 -7.26 1.85
C ALA A 17 -1.12 -7.87 2.19
N GLN A 18 -1.15 -8.97 2.96
CA GLN A 18 -2.38 -9.62 3.40
C GLN A 18 -3.18 -8.74 4.38
N MET A 19 -2.50 -7.94 5.20
CA MET A 19 -3.11 -6.93 6.07
C MET A 19 -3.82 -5.81 5.29
N LEU A 20 -3.35 -5.50 4.08
CA LEU A 20 -3.92 -4.50 3.19
C LEU A 20 -4.77 -5.12 2.07
N ASP A 21 -5.00 -6.43 2.12
CA ASP A 21 -5.79 -7.14 1.14
C ASP A 21 -7.24 -6.61 1.14
N GLY A 22 -7.81 -6.45 -0.05
CA GLY A 22 -9.12 -5.81 -0.22
C GLY A 22 -9.15 -4.28 -0.10
N LEU A 23 -8.03 -3.60 0.22
CA LEU A 23 -7.96 -2.12 0.19
C LEU A 23 -8.09 -1.58 -1.25
N TYR A 24 -7.61 -2.35 -2.23
CA TYR A 24 -7.77 -2.11 -3.65
C TYR A 24 -8.19 -3.41 -4.34
N GLU A 25 -9.49 -3.62 -4.53
CA GLU A 25 -10.06 -4.86 -5.08
C GLU A 25 -9.50 -5.21 -6.48
N HIS A 26 -9.13 -4.20 -7.27
CA HIS A 26 -8.60 -4.38 -8.62
C HIS A 26 -7.12 -3.99 -8.77
N SER A 27 -6.46 -3.58 -7.69
CA SER A 27 -5.07 -3.08 -7.75
C SER A 27 -4.24 -3.42 -6.51
N PRO A 28 -4.13 -4.72 -6.13
CA PRO A 28 -3.34 -5.13 -4.97
C PRO A 28 -1.85 -4.80 -5.10
N TRP A 29 -1.36 -4.65 -6.34
CA TRP A 29 0.02 -4.26 -6.64
C TRP A 29 0.39 -2.87 -6.09
N ILE A 30 -0.57 -1.95 -5.95
CA ILE A 30 -0.34 -0.60 -5.40
C ILE A 30 0.12 -0.72 -3.95
N ALA A 31 -0.62 -1.49 -3.15
CA ALA A 31 -0.29 -1.73 -1.75
C ALA A 31 1.06 -2.45 -1.64
N GLN A 32 1.31 -3.48 -2.45
CA GLN A 32 2.58 -4.21 -2.45
C GLN A 32 3.79 -3.33 -2.76
N GLN A 33 3.72 -2.47 -3.78
CA GLN A 33 4.80 -1.54 -4.10
C GLN A 33 4.95 -0.44 -3.05
N ALA A 34 3.85 0.09 -2.52
CA ALA A 34 3.91 1.07 -1.44
C ALA A 34 4.61 0.49 -0.21
N LEU A 35 4.35 -0.78 0.14
CA LEU A 35 4.98 -1.47 1.27
C LEU A 35 6.51 -1.58 1.18
N ALA A 36 7.11 -1.39 0.00
CA ALA A 36 8.57 -1.31 -0.15
C ALA A 36 9.16 0.01 0.43
N GLN A 37 8.34 1.04 0.63
CA GLN A 37 8.74 2.35 1.17
C GLN A 37 8.63 2.43 2.70
N ARG A 38 8.33 1.31 3.37
CA ARG A 38 8.31 1.23 4.82
C ARG A 38 9.70 1.51 5.43
N PRO A 39 9.77 2.03 6.67
CA PRO A 39 8.64 2.27 7.59
C PRO A 39 7.92 3.61 7.33
N PHE A 40 6.61 3.64 7.58
CA PHE A 40 5.79 4.86 7.49
C PHE A 40 5.69 5.56 8.84
N ALA A 41 5.86 6.89 8.84
CA ALA A 41 5.70 7.72 10.03
C ALA A 41 4.25 7.95 10.46
N SER A 42 3.29 7.83 9.52
CA SER A 42 1.86 8.03 9.77
C SER A 42 0.99 7.33 8.72
N LEU A 43 -0.32 7.22 8.98
CA LEU A 43 -1.28 6.74 7.97
C LEU A 43 -1.34 7.68 6.74
N ALA A 44 -1.09 8.97 6.92
CA ALA A 44 -1.00 9.91 5.81
C ALA A 44 0.21 9.61 4.92
N ALA A 45 1.36 9.22 5.51
CA ALA A 45 2.53 8.80 4.75
C ALA A 45 2.27 7.51 3.96
N LEU A 46 1.57 6.53 4.56
CA LEU A 46 1.12 5.32 3.86
C LEU A 46 0.22 5.66 2.65
N LYS A 47 -0.80 6.51 2.86
CA LYS A 47 -1.68 6.95 1.77
C LYS A 47 -0.91 7.68 0.68
N HIS A 48 0.02 8.56 1.05
CA HIS A 48 0.85 9.28 0.10
C HIS A 48 1.73 8.33 -0.73
N ALA A 49 2.33 7.31 -0.11
CA ALA A 49 3.11 6.30 -0.82
C ALA A 49 2.26 5.53 -1.85
N MET A 50 1.03 5.16 -1.50
CA MET A 50 0.10 4.49 -2.43
C MET A 50 -0.28 5.39 -3.61
N VAL A 51 -0.59 6.66 -3.36
CA VAL A 51 -0.89 7.63 -4.44
C VAL A 51 0.33 7.86 -5.32
N SER A 52 1.52 7.93 -4.72
CA SER A 52 2.78 8.05 -5.47
C SER A 52 2.98 6.84 -6.38
N VAL A 53 2.79 5.62 -5.88
CA VAL A 53 2.87 4.39 -6.69
C VAL A 53 1.88 4.42 -7.86
N LEU A 54 0.64 4.82 -7.59
CA LEU A 54 -0.37 4.98 -8.64
C LEU A 54 0.06 6.02 -9.70
N ALA A 55 0.57 7.17 -9.26
CA ALA A 55 1.03 8.23 -10.16
C ALA A 55 2.24 7.80 -11.01
N HIS A 56 3.15 6.98 -10.46
CA HIS A 56 4.33 6.48 -11.16
C HIS A 56 4.03 5.31 -12.12
N ALA A 57 2.92 4.59 -11.94
CA ALA A 57 2.54 3.47 -12.80
C ALA A 57 2.06 3.89 -14.21
N GLY A 58 1.93 5.19 -14.45
CA GLY A 58 1.51 5.73 -15.75
C GLY A 58 -0.01 5.66 -15.97
N VAL A 59 -0.46 6.38 -17.00
CA VAL A 59 -1.89 6.61 -17.27
C VAL A 59 -2.66 5.31 -17.55
N ASP A 60 -2.00 4.29 -18.13
CA ASP A 60 -2.60 2.97 -18.38
C ASP A 60 -3.06 2.25 -17.11
N ALA A 61 -2.31 2.34 -16.01
CA ALA A 61 -2.72 1.75 -14.73
C ALA A 61 -3.82 2.55 -14.03
N GLN A 62 -3.90 3.86 -14.30
CA GLN A 62 -4.89 4.76 -13.74
C GLN A 62 -6.27 4.62 -14.40
N LEU A 63 -6.32 4.15 -15.65
CA LEU A 63 -7.55 3.90 -16.41
C LEU A 63 -8.13 2.49 -16.21
N ALA A 64 -7.36 1.56 -15.64
CA ALA A 64 -7.78 0.18 -15.38
C ALA A 64 -8.44 -0.05 -14.00
N LEU A 65 -8.79 1.04 -13.30
CA LEU A 65 -9.43 1.04 -11.97
C LEU A 65 -10.94 0.84 -12.02
#